data_AF-A0A7S2VH67-F1
#
_entry.id   AF-A0A7S2VH67-F1
#
_cell.length_a   1.000
_cell.length_b   1.000
_cell.length_c   1.000
_cell.angle_alpha   90.00
_cell.angle_beta   90.00
_cell.angle_gamma   90.00
#
_symmetry.space_group_name_H-M   'P 1'
#
loop_
_entity.id
_entity.type
_entity.pdbx_description
1 polymer ?
#
loop_
_entity_poly.entity_id
_entity_poly.type
_entity_poly.pdbx_seq_one_letter_code
_entity_poly.pdbx_strand_id
1 'polypeptide(L)'
;TFLGATGPIALNPRTGSRTLESAIFRVSNVIEVPINETHVTFSIVDTSVMTNGRQWQVETPFVYSDGTTDVPAAVPTAEMDYNYLGSALRIIGFTMAAFIMLLAIAFTCW
;
A
#
# COMPACT_ATOMS: atom_id res chain seq x y z
N THR A 1 21.07 22.55 7.25
CA THR A 1 21.47 21.21 6.79
C THR A 1 22.52 20.68 7.77
N PHE A 2 22.67 19.36 7.90
CA PHE A 2 23.69 18.76 8.77
C PHE A 2 24.14 17.40 8.23
N LEU A 3 25.32 16.91 8.62
CA LEU A 3 25.81 15.59 8.22
C LEU A 3 25.33 14.54 9.21
N GLY A 4 24.61 13.53 8.74
CA GLY A 4 24.20 12.38 9.54
C GLY A 4 24.89 11.09 9.09
N ALA A 5 24.61 9.99 9.78
CA ALA A 5 25.17 8.66 9.47
C ALA A 5 24.83 8.15 8.05
N THR A 6 23.78 8.71 7.43
CA THR A 6 23.31 8.37 6.08
C THR A 6 23.72 9.41 5.03
N GLY A 7 24.58 10.37 5.37
CA GLY A 7 25.01 11.45 4.48
C GLY A 7 24.40 12.81 4.84
N PRO A 8 24.46 13.80 3.93
CA PRO A 8 23.95 15.14 4.19
C PRO A 8 22.43 15.15 4.29
N ILE A 9 21.91 15.80 5.33
CA ILE A 9 20.48 15.88 5.66
C ILE A 9 20.02 17.33 5.54
N ALA A 10 18.97 17.53 4.74
CA ALA A 10 18.30 18.81 4.61
C ALA A 10 16.82 18.63 4.94
N LEU A 11 16.31 19.38 5.91
CA LEU A 11 14.90 19.31 6.34
C LEU A 11 14.11 20.47 5.72
N ASN A 12 12.87 20.20 5.34
CA ASN A 12 11.92 21.22 4.91
C ASN A 12 11.44 22.01 6.15
N PRO A 13 11.64 23.34 6.20
CA PRO A 13 11.29 24.13 7.39
C PRO A 13 9.78 24.23 7.65
N ARG A 14 8.93 23.95 6.65
CA ARG A 14 7.45 23.95 6.82
C ARG A 14 6.91 22.62 7.34
N THR A 15 7.43 21.50 6.83
CA THR A 15 6.87 20.18 7.16
C THR A 15 7.71 19.40 8.18
N GLY A 16 8.95 19.82 8.44
CA GLY A 16 9.91 19.09 9.28
C GLY A 16 10.47 17.80 8.65
N SER A 17 9.98 17.42 7.47
CA SER A 17 10.41 16.21 6.76
C SER A 17 11.73 16.42 6.02
N ARG A 18 12.45 15.34 5.69
CA ARG A 18 13.61 15.42 4.79
C ARG A 18 13.21 15.92 3.40
N THR A 19 14.04 16.77 2.82
CA THR A 19 13.94 17.18 1.42
C THR A 19 14.41 16.03 0.52
N LEU A 20 13.77 15.87 -0.63
CA LEU A 20 14.07 14.82 -1.62
C LEU A 20 15.55 14.80 -2.04
N GLU A 21 16.16 15.98 -2.11
CA GLU A 21 17.57 16.20 -2.47
C GLU A 21 18.57 15.66 -1.44
N SER A 22 18.12 15.41 -0.21
CA SER A 22 18.93 14.84 0.88
C SER A 22 18.52 13.42 1.26
N ALA A 23 17.49 12.89 0.61
CA ALA A 23 17.01 11.55 0.84
C ALA A 23 17.62 10.59 -0.19
N ILE A 24 18.13 9.47 0.29
CA ILE A 24 18.53 8.33 -0.53
C ILE A 24 17.39 7.33 -0.46
N PHE A 25 16.84 6.95 -1.61
CA PHE A 25 15.85 5.90 -1.70
C PHE A 25 16.48 4.67 -2.34
N ARG A 26 16.10 3.50 -1.88
CA ARG A 26 16.57 2.23 -2.41
C ARG A 26 15.39 1.29 -2.58
N VAL A 27 15.38 0.57 -3.69
CA VAL A 27 14.50 -0.55 -3.94
C VAL A 27 15.38 -1.78 -3.88
N SER A 28 15.11 -2.64 -2.91
CA SER A 28 15.82 -3.92 -2.77
C SER A 28 14.86 -5.06 -3.11
N ASN A 29 15.38 -6.08 -3.76
CA ASN A 29 14.68 -7.33 -4.00
C ASN A 29 15.19 -8.39 -3.03
N VAL A 30 14.28 -9.19 -2.50
CA VAL A 30 14.61 -10.32 -1.64
C VAL A 30 14.49 -11.59 -2.48
N ILE A 31 15.63 -12.16 -2.83
CA ILE A 31 15.70 -13.34 -3.69
C ILE A 31 16.05 -14.58 -2.89
N GLU A 32 15.42 -15.70 -3.24
CA GLU A 32 15.76 -17.01 -2.72
C GLU A 32 17.01 -17.54 -3.43
N VAL A 33 18.00 -17.95 -2.64
CA VAL A 33 19.25 -18.55 -3.11
C VAL A 33 19.35 -19.94 -2.48
N PRO A 34 19.27 -21.03 -3.26
CA PRO A 34 19.37 -22.37 -2.72
C PRO A 34 20.78 -22.61 -2.18
N ILE A 35 20.90 -23.03 -0.93
CA ILE A 35 22.17 -23.49 -0.35
C ILE A 35 22.36 -24.97 -0.70
N ASN A 36 21.28 -25.76 -0.61
CA ASN A 36 21.23 -27.18 -0.93
C ASN A 36 19.78 -27.62 -1.25
N GLU A 37 19.54 -28.92 -1.46
CA GLU A 37 18.23 -29.47 -1.84
C GLU A 37 17.11 -29.25 -0.79
N THR A 38 17.46 -28.96 0.47
CA THR A 38 16.48 -28.81 1.58
C THR A 38 16.49 -27.43 2.23
N HIS A 39 17.43 -26.56 1.86
CA HIS A 39 17.62 -25.25 2.49
C HIS A 39 17.80 -24.15 1.45
N VAL A 40 17.04 -23.08 1.63
CA VAL A 40 17.19 -21.81 0.92
C VAL A 40 17.67 -20.74 1.90
N THR A 41 18.44 -19.78 1.39
CA THR A 41 18.71 -18.52 2.07
C THR A 41 18.10 -17.36 1.30
N PHE A 42 17.77 -16.28 2.00
CA PHE A 42 17.26 -15.08 1.38
C PHE A 42 18.39 -14.06 1.28
N SER A 43 18.67 -13.62 0.05
CA SER A 43 19.63 -12.55 -0.23
C SER A 43 18.88 -11.26 -0.54
N ILE A 44 19.30 -10.16 0.08
CA ILE A 44 18.76 -8.83 -0.20
C ILE A 44 19.69 -8.16 -1.21
N VAL A 45 19.18 -7.89 -2.41
CA VAL A 45 19.92 -7.27 -3.51
C VAL A 45 19.31 -5.92 -3.84
N ASP A 46 20.11 -4.85 -3.82
CA ASP A 46 19.65 -3.53 -4.25
C ASP A 46 19.44 -3.54 -5.78
N THR A 47 18.21 -3.25 -6.21
CA THR A 47 17.80 -3.24 -7.62
C THR A 47 17.81 -1.84 -8.20
N SER A 48 17.46 -0.84 -7.40
CA SER A 48 17.47 0.55 -7.85
C SER A 48 17.77 1.49 -6.71
N VAL A 49 18.53 2.54 -7.00
CA VAL A 49 18.89 3.59 -6.03
C VAL A 49 18.54 4.95 -6.61
N MET A 50 17.96 5.80 -5.77
CA MET A 50 17.70 7.20 -6.07
C MET A 50 18.54 8.06 -5.14
N THR A 51 19.49 8.80 -5.71
CA THR A 51 20.38 9.69 -4.95
C THR A 51 20.09 11.14 -5.29
N ASN A 52 20.04 12.00 -4.26
CA ASN A 52 19.80 13.44 -4.38
C ASN A 52 18.48 13.82 -5.08
N GLY A 53 17.43 13.00 -4.95
CA GLY A 53 16.14 13.22 -5.61
C GLY A 53 16.20 13.24 -7.15
N ARG A 54 17.30 12.74 -7.75
CA ARG A 54 17.47 12.62 -9.20
C ARG A 54 16.87 11.30 -9.68
N GLN A 55 16.96 11.00 -10.98
CA GLN A 55 16.39 9.80 -11.59
C GLN A 55 16.82 8.50 -10.88
N TRP A 56 15.94 7.50 -10.91
CA TRP A 56 16.25 6.14 -10.47
C TRP A 56 17.37 5.54 -11.33
N GLN A 57 18.42 5.08 -10.66
CA GLN A 57 19.49 4.30 -11.30
C GLN A 57 19.20 2.83 -11.04
N VAL A 58 19.04 2.05 -12.12
CA VAL A 58 18.82 0.60 -12.04
C VAL A 58 20.18 -0.07 -11.97
N GLU A 59 20.43 -0.78 -10.87
CA GLU A 59 21.69 -1.50 -10.61
C GLU A 59 21.56 -2.96 -11.06
N THR A 60 20.46 -3.61 -10.68
CA THR A 60 20.16 -5.00 -11.04
C THR A 60 18.67 -5.14 -11.36
N PRO A 61 18.29 -6.03 -12.30
CA PRO A 61 16.89 -6.25 -12.63
C PRO A 61 16.14 -6.82 -11.41
N PHE A 62 14.95 -6.27 -11.14
CA PHE A 62 14.06 -6.81 -10.12
C PHE A 62 13.49 -8.15 -10.63
N VAL A 63 13.57 -9.18 -9.79
CA VAL A 63 13.07 -10.53 -10.07
C VAL A 63 11.80 -10.73 -9.27
N TYR A 64 10.67 -10.89 -9.95
CA TYR A 64 9.37 -11.13 -9.33
C TYR A 64 9.23 -12.58 -8.86
N SER A 65 8.21 -12.86 -8.06
CA SER A 65 7.97 -14.19 -7.47
C SER A 65 7.72 -15.30 -8.51
N ASP A 66 7.41 -14.94 -9.75
CA ASP A 66 7.28 -15.86 -10.89
C ASP A 66 8.61 -16.12 -11.62
N GLY A 67 9.72 -15.54 -11.13
CA GLY A 67 11.05 -15.65 -11.72
C GLY A 67 11.29 -14.72 -12.91
N THR A 68 10.31 -13.89 -13.28
CA THR A 68 10.44 -12.94 -14.39
C THR A 68 11.04 -11.62 -13.92
N THR A 69 11.55 -10.83 -14.87
CA THR A 69 11.98 -9.44 -14.63
C THR A 69 11.01 -8.41 -15.18
N ASP A 70 9.93 -8.88 -15.81
CA ASP A 70 8.91 -8.04 -16.40
C ASP A 70 7.94 -7.60 -15.32
N VAL A 71 7.66 -6.30 -15.26
CA VAL A 71 6.70 -5.75 -14.30
C VAL A 71 5.34 -6.42 -14.54
N PRO A 72 4.75 -7.11 -13.52
CA PRO A 72 3.44 -7.72 -13.67
C PRO A 72 2.40 -6.67 -14.08
N ALA A 73 1.42 -7.10 -14.87
CA ALA A 73 0.31 -6.23 -15.24
C ALA A 73 -0.34 -5.65 -13.98
N ALA A 74 -0.62 -4.34 -14.01
CA ALA A 74 -1.28 -3.68 -12.90
C ALA A 74 -2.60 -4.39 -12.57
N VAL A 75 -2.80 -4.67 -11.28
CA VAL A 75 -4.09 -5.20 -10.81
C VAL A 75 -5.15 -4.14 -11.14
N PRO A 76 -6.32 -4.53 -11.68
CA PRO A 76 -7.41 -3.57 -11.91
C PRO A 76 -7.68 -2.81 -10.62
N THR A 77 -7.90 -1.50 -10.72
CA THR A 77 -8.33 -0.70 -9.58
C THR A 77 -9.62 -1.32 -9.04
N ALA A 78 -9.59 -1.77 -7.78
CA ALA A 78 -10.79 -2.29 -7.16
C ALA A 78 -11.84 -1.17 -7.12
N GLU A 79 -12.95 -1.37 -7.82
CA GLU A 79 -14.11 -0.48 -7.70
C GLU A 79 -14.72 -0.72 -6.33
N MET A 80 -14.36 0.13 -5.38
CA MET A 80 -14.92 0.11 -4.04
C MET A 80 -16.17 1.00 -4.03
N ASP A 81 -17.34 0.39 -3.81
CA ASP A 81 -18.55 1.14 -3.51
C ASP A 81 -18.46 1.69 -2.08
N TYR A 82 -18.09 2.96 -1.97
CA TYR A 82 -18.02 3.67 -0.68
C TYR A 82 -19.39 3.81 0.01
N ASN A 83 -20.49 3.60 -0.72
CA ASN A 83 -21.86 3.63 -0.18
C ASN A 83 -22.40 2.21 0.11
N TYR A 84 -21.55 1.19 0.08
CA TYR A 84 -21.96 -0.17 0.36
C TYR A 84 -22.37 -0.34 1.83
N LEU A 85 -23.68 -0.26 2.06
CA LEU A 85 -24.30 -0.69 3.31
C LEU A 85 -24.29 -2.21 3.37
N GLY A 86 -23.57 -2.78 4.34
CA GLY A 86 -23.54 -4.24 4.54
C GLY A 86 -24.94 -4.83 4.77
N SER A 87 -25.15 -6.08 4.35
CA SER A 87 -26.45 -6.75 4.39
C SER A 87 -27.12 -6.72 5.77
N ALA A 88 -26.34 -6.84 6.85
CA ALA A 88 -26.85 -6.76 8.22
C ALA A 88 -27.51 -5.41 8.52
N LEU A 89 -26.88 -4.29 8.13
CA LEU A 89 -27.43 -2.96 8.38
C LEU A 89 -28.69 -2.69 7.55
N ARG A 90 -28.73 -3.22 6.31
CA ARG A 90 -29.94 -3.18 5.46
C ARG A 90 -31.11 -3.92 6.11
N ILE A 91 -30.89 -5.13 6.62
CA ILE A 91 -31.93 -5.94 7.28
C ILE A 91 -32.50 -5.23 8.51
N ILE A 92 -31.62 -4.69 9.36
CA ILE A 92 -32.04 -3.96 10.56
C ILE A 92 -32.85 -2.71 10.17
N GLY A 93 -32.36 -1.94 9.19
CA GLY A 93 -33.05 -0.76 8.68
C GLY A 93 -34.45 -1.06 8.14
N PHE A 94 -34.60 -2.09 7.31
CA PHE A 94 -35.91 -2.49 6.78
C PHE A 94 -36.85 -3.00 7.87
N THR A 95 -36.33 -3.77 8.83
CA THR A 95 -37.13 -4.25 9.97
C THR A 95 -37.68 -3.09 10.79
N MET A 96 -36.83 -2.11 11.12
CA MET A 96 -37.24 -0.94 11.89
C MET A 96 -38.24 -0.08 11.11
N ALA A 97 -38.02 0.14 9.81
CA ALA A 97 -38.96 0.86 8.97
C ALA A 97 -40.33 0.18 8.92
N ALA A 98 -40.37 -1.16 8.81
CA ALA A 98 -41.61 -1.92 8.83
C ALA A 98 -42.39 -1.75 10.15
N PHE A 99 -41.70 -1.80 11.30
CA PHE A 99 -42.33 -1.57 12.60
C PHE A 99 -42.96 -0.17 12.71
N ILE A 100 -42.25 0.86 12.25
CA ILE A 100 -42.75 2.25 12.28
C ILE A 100 -44.00 2.38 11.40
N MET A 101 -43.98 1.79 10.20
CA MET A 101 -45.15 1.80 9.30
C MET A 101 -46.36 1.11 9.93
N LEU A 102 -46.17 -0.06 10.55
CA LEU A 102 -47.26 -0.79 11.21
C LEU A 102 -47.85 0.00 12.38
N LEU A 103 -47.02 0.63 13.22
CA LEU A 103 -47.48 1.47 14.32
C LEU A 103 -48.26 2.69 13.82
N ALA A 104 -47.78 3.35 12.76
CA ALA A 104 -48.47 4.50 12.16
C ALA A 104 -49.85 4.13 11.61
N ILE A 105 -49.96 2.98 10.93
CA ILE A 105 -51.25 2.45 10.44
C ILE A 105 -52.18 2.15 11.62
N ALA A 106 -51.68 1.48 12.66
CA ALA A 106 -52.48 1.15 13.84
C ALA A 106 -53.04 2.41 14.53
N PHE A 107 -52.22 3.45 14.70
CA PHE A 107 -52.67 4.73 15.27
C PHE A 107 -53.61 5.51 14.35
N THR A 108 -53.51 5.34 13.03
CA THR A 108 -54.44 5.97 12.09
C THR A 108 -55.81 5.30 12.12
N CYS A 109 -55.86 3.99 12.41
CA CYS A 109 -57.09 3.22 12.48
C CYS A 109 -57.80 3.28 13.84
N TRP A 110 -57.13 3.70 14.91
CA TRP A 110 -57.66 3.83 16.28
C TRP A 110 -58.36 5.17 16.48
#